data_AF-A0A944G0J4-F1
#
_entry.id   AF-A0A944G0J4-F1
#
_cell.length_a   1.000
_cell.length_b   1.000
_cell.length_c   1.000
_cell.angle_alpha   90.00
_cell.angle_beta   90.00
_cell.angle_gamma   90.00
#
_symmetry.space_group_name_H-M   'P 1'
#
loop_
_entity.id
_entity.type
_entity.pdbx_description
1 polymer ?
#
loop_
_entity_poly.entity_id
_entity_poly.type
_entity_poly.pdbx_seq_one_letter_code
_entity_poly.pdbx_strand_id
1 'polypeptide(L)'
;MKKSYLVKAFAVMAIMTAGAFFAGCANPSDGSGSSAGGTSGGSTGGSSYSAKYAVGDIILNDGSKVNYETAKTFTGSNLDELKSKAIAVIFRADTASKKALGVGLKHDRNGLAWCIIDANAFNKNIETIQCPASGDAGNLTFTVDTDGSDNLEQIASFLTTAGLADDTTGTDADTRYPAFYFAKNYKTTATNLGAAYENGWYLPTVAELFDIWKVKATVDAAS
;
A
#
# COMPACT_ATOMS: atom_id res chain seq x y z
N MET A 1 17.91 34.17 -15.56
CA MET A 1 18.17 32.72 -15.63
C MET A 1 17.58 32.04 -14.41
N LYS A 2 16.36 31.48 -14.51
CA LYS A 2 15.79 30.47 -13.60
C LYS A 2 14.82 29.61 -14.43
N LYS A 3 15.39 28.80 -15.33
CA LYS A 3 14.72 27.68 -16.00
C LYS A 3 15.33 26.41 -15.42
N SER A 4 14.55 25.32 -15.35
CA SER A 4 14.88 24.04 -14.67
C SER A 4 14.58 24.14 -13.18
N TYR A 5 13.52 23.55 -12.63
CA TYR A 5 13.44 22.10 -12.34
C TYR A 5 12.03 21.48 -12.47
N LEU A 6 11.01 22.22 -12.93
CA LEU A 6 9.61 21.76 -12.92
C LEU A 6 9.20 20.76 -14.02
N VAL A 7 10.11 20.32 -14.90
CA VAL A 7 9.72 19.59 -16.15
C VAL A 7 10.22 18.13 -16.20
N LYS A 8 10.69 17.54 -15.09
CA LYS A 8 11.21 16.15 -15.12
C LYS A 8 10.63 15.17 -14.09
N ALA A 9 9.60 15.56 -13.34
CA ALA A 9 8.88 14.63 -12.45
C ALA A 9 7.54 14.11 -13.04
N PHE A 10 7.08 14.63 -14.19
CA PHE A 10 5.75 14.35 -14.75
C PHE A 10 5.71 13.24 -15.82
N ALA A 11 6.67 12.31 -15.78
CA ALA A 11 6.74 11.22 -16.76
C ALA A 11 6.54 9.83 -16.14
N VAL A 12 5.69 9.71 -15.12
CA VAL A 12 4.97 8.46 -14.80
C VAL A 12 3.57 8.82 -14.28
N MET A 13 2.80 9.59 -15.06
CA MET A 13 1.35 9.65 -14.87
C MET A 13 0.70 8.70 -15.87
N ALA A 14 1.03 7.41 -15.73
CA ALA A 14 0.12 6.37 -16.21
C ALA A 14 -1.14 6.49 -15.35
N ILE A 15 -2.30 6.46 -16.00
CA ILE A 15 -3.64 6.51 -15.41
C ILE A 15 -3.63 5.69 -14.11
N MET A 16 -3.52 6.36 -12.96
CA MET A 16 -3.55 5.71 -11.66
C MET A 16 -5.01 5.54 -11.30
N THR A 17 -5.58 4.41 -11.74
CA THR A 17 -6.72 3.81 -11.05
C THR A 17 -6.32 3.72 -9.58
N ALA A 18 -7.00 4.46 -8.70
CA ALA A 18 -6.73 4.43 -7.27
C ALA A 18 -7.12 3.03 -6.77
N GLY A 19 -6.16 2.11 -6.71
CA GLY A 19 -6.24 0.97 -5.81
C GLY A 19 -6.05 1.48 -4.39
N ALA A 20 -6.73 0.87 -3.44
CA ALA A 20 -6.28 0.98 -2.05
C ALA A 20 -5.19 -0.06 -1.83
N PHE A 21 -4.20 0.28 -1.03
CA PHE A 21 -3.08 -0.58 -0.72
C PHE A 21 -3.16 -0.92 0.76
N PHE A 22 -2.73 -2.11 1.15
CA PHE A 22 -2.73 -2.52 2.56
C PHE A 22 -1.33 -2.93 2.99
N ALA A 23 -0.93 -2.46 4.17
CA ALA A 23 0.37 -2.76 4.76
C ALA A 23 0.22 -3.89 5.76
N GLY A 24 0.86 -5.01 5.45
CA GLY A 24 1.26 -5.98 6.45
C GLY A 24 0.12 -6.72 7.11
N CYS A 25 -0.18 -7.88 6.56
CA CYS A 25 -0.90 -8.98 7.20
C CYS A 25 -0.14 -9.45 8.46
N ALA A 26 -0.38 -8.79 9.59
CA ALA A 26 -0.36 -9.47 10.87
C ALA A 26 -1.83 -9.74 11.21
N ASN A 27 -2.24 -11.01 11.12
CA ASN A 27 -3.48 -11.42 11.76
C ASN A 27 -3.36 -11.01 13.24
N PRO A 28 -4.38 -10.41 13.89
CA PRO A 28 -4.30 -10.04 15.31
C PRO A 28 -3.97 -11.21 16.25
N SER A 29 -4.07 -12.45 15.76
CA SER A 29 -3.69 -13.68 16.45
C SER A 29 -2.21 -14.05 16.39
N ASP A 30 -1.43 -13.43 15.50
CA ASP A 30 -0.02 -13.77 15.29
C ASP A 30 0.81 -12.96 16.29
N GLY A 31 0.87 -13.49 17.52
CA GLY A 31 1.48 -12.86 18.68
C GLY A 31 2.86 -12.25 18.42
N SER A 32 3.07 -11.08 19.00
CA SER A 32 4.35 -10.41 19.13
C SER A 32 5.34 -11.31 19.88
N GLY A 33 6.23 -11.97 19.15
CA GLY A 33 7.42 -12.59 19.73
C GLY A 33 8.40 -11.51 20.18
N SER A 34 8.27 -11.05 21.41
CA SER A 34 9.24 -10.17 22.06
C SER A 34 10.59 -10.87 22.18
N SER A 35 11.63 -10.38 21.50
CA SER A 35 13.01 -10.82 21.73
C SER A 35 13.55 -10.16 22.99
N ALA A 36 13.33 -10.80 24.14
CA ALA A 36 14.05 -10.47 25.38
C ALA A 36 15.50 -10.94 25.25
N GLY A 37 16.45 -10.06 25.57
CA GLY A 37 17.87 -10.36 25.63
C GLY A 37 18.20 -11.39 26.72
N GLY A 38 19.06 -12.34 26.37
CA GLY A 38 19.66 -13.31 27.28
C GLY A 38 20.89 -13.94 26.64
N THR A 39 22.06 -13.74 27.26
CA THR A 39 23.37 -14.19 26.79
C THR A 39 23.64 -15.66 27.14
N SER A 40 24.42 -16.31 26.27
CA SER A 40 25.25 -17.52 26.43
C SER A 40 24.65 -18.90 26.12
N GLY A 41 25.37 -19.64 25.26
CA GLY A 41 25.21 -21.08 25.01
C GLY A 41 25.01 -21.42 23.54
N GLY A 42 26.05 -21.93 22.88
CA GLY A 42 26.07 -22.17 21.44
C GLY A 42 25.05 -23.20 20.93
N SER A 43 24.44 -22.86 19.80
CA SER A 43 23.94 -23.78 18.78
C SER A 43 23.76 -23.01 17.48
N THR A 44 24.57 -23.30 16.47
CA THR A 44 24.42 -22.78 15.10
C THR A 44 23.26 -23.50 14.41
N GLY A 45 22.04 -23.15 14.79
CA GLY A 45 20.83 -23.44 14.04
C GLY A 45 20.31 -22.13 13.43
N GLY A 46 20.86 -21.73 12.28
CA GLY A 46 20.30 -20.60 11.54
C GLY A 46 18.90 -20.98 11.06
N SER A 47 17.86 -20.46 11.72
CA SER A 47 16.50 -20.55 11.21
C SER A 47 16.45 -19.74 9.91
N SER A 48 16.50 -20.43 8.77
CA SER A 48 16.25 -19.82 7.47
C SER A 48 14.84 -19.25 7.49
N TYR A 49 14.72 -17.94 7.40
CA TYR A 49 13.42 -17.28 7.26
C TYR A 49 12.72 -17.82 6.00
N SER A 50 11.53 -18.40 6.19
CA SER A 50 10.64 -18.78 5.10
C SER A 50 9.60 -17.68 4.96
N ALA A 51 9.52 -17.05 3.79
CA ALA A 51 8.49 -16.06 3.50
C ALA A 51 7.10 -16.69 3.72
N LYS A 52 6.26 -16.02 4.49
CA LYS A 52 4.88 -16.44 4.74
C LYS A 52 4.00 -16.11 3.53
N TYR A 53 4.36 -15.13 2.71
CA TYR A 53 3.61 -14.64 1.56
C TYR A 53 4.52 -14.51 0.34
N ALA A 54 4.03 -14.97 -0.81
CA ALA A 54 4.70 -14.84 -2.09
C ALA A 54 3.99 -13.84 -3.00
N VAL A 55 4.73 -13.24 -3.93
CA VAL A 55 4.14 -12.38 -4.98
C VAL A 55 3.12 -13.18 -5.79
N GLY A 56 1.92 -12.62 -5.96
CA GLY A 56 0.79 -13.26 -6.62
C GLY A 56 -0.15 -14.02 -5.67
N ASP A 57 0.20 -14.22 -4.40
CA ASP A 57 -0.75 -14.81 -3.45
C ASP A 57 -2.00 -13.94 -3.33
N ILE A 58 -3.17 -14.57 -3.47
CA ILE A 58 -4.49 -13.95 -3.37
C ILE A 58 -4.94 -14.03 -1.91
N ILE A 59 -5.21 -12.88 -1.30
CA ILE A 59 -5.64 -12.79 0.10
C ILE A 59 -7.16 -12.81 0.17
N LEU A 60 -7.68 -13.63 1.09
CA LEU A 60 -9.11 -13.77 1.34
C LEU A 60 -9.55 -12.98 2.58
N ASN A 61 -10.83 -12.69 2.64
CA ASN A 61 -11.44 -11.89 3.70
C ASN A 61 -11.39 -12.52 5.11
N ASP A 62 -11.11 -13.81 5.22
CA ASP A 62 -10.92 -14.54 6.48
C ASP A 62 -9.47 -14.57 6.99
N GLY A 63 -8.53 -13.91 6.28
CA GLY A 63 -7.11 -13.93 6.64
C GLY A 63 -6.29 -14.97 5.87
N SER A 64 -6.94 -15.95 5.26
CA SER A 64 -6.25 -16.99 4.50
C SER A 64 -5.74 -16.47 3.15
N LYS A 65 -4.94 -17.31 2.48
CA LYS A 65 -4.41 -17.00 1.15
C LYS A 65 -4.50 -18.20 0.23
N VAL A 66 -4.63 -17.92 -1.06
CA VAL A 66 -4.56 -18.91 -2.14
C VAL A 66 -3.42 -18.52 -3.05
N ASN A 67 -2.51 -19.46 -3.31
CA ASN A 67 -1.45 -19.23 -4.26
C ASN A 67 -2.02 -19.09 -5.69
N TYR A 68 -1.48 -18.15 -6.48
CA TYR A 68 -1.95 -17.90 -7.84
C TYR A 68 -1.92 -19.16 -8.74
N GLU A 69 -0.87 -19.98 -8.64
CA GLU A 69 -0.76 -21.20 -9.47
C GLU A 69 -1.89 -22.18 -9.17
N THR A 70 -2.28 -22.30 -7.90
CA THR A 70 -3.45 -23.08 -7.49
C THR A 70 -4.74 -22.43 -7.97
N ALA A 71 -4.89 -21.11 -7.80
CA ALA A 71 -6.08 -20.36 -8.20
C ALA A 71 -6.39 -20.50 -9.71
N LYS A 72 -5.35 -20.57 -10.57
CA LYS A 72 -5.52 -20.81 -12.02
C LYS A 72 -6.22 -22.13 -12.35
N THR A 73 -6.16 -23.11 -11.46
CA THR A 73 -6.81 -24.41 -11.67
C THR A 73 -8.30 -24.38 -11.29
N PHE A 74 -8.75 -23.33 -10.61
CA PHE A 74 -10.13 -23.25 -10.15
C PHE A 74 -11.08 -22.95 -11.31
N THR A 75 -12.19 -23.68 -11.35
CA THR A 75 -13.27 -23.52 -12.32
C THR A 75 -14.62 -23.66 -11.63
N GLY A 76 -15.68 -23.09 -12.21
CA GLY A 76 -17.03 -23.19 -11.68
C GLY A 76 -17.14 -22.64 -10.25
N SER A 77 -17.82 -23.39 -9.36
CA SER A 77 -18.10 -22.96 -7.99
C SER A 77 -16.86 -22.60 -7.17
N ASN A 78 -15.73 -23.27 -7.39
CA ASN A 78 -14.48 -22.97 -6.66
C ASN A 78 -13.92 -21.59 -7.05
N LEU A 79 -14.06 -21.21 -8.32
CA LEU A 79 -13.64 -19.90 -8.80
C LEU A 79 -14.61 -18.81 -8.30
N ASP A 80 -15.90 -19.10 -8.27
CA ASP A 80 -16.92 -18.18 -7.76
C ASP A 80 -16.73 -17.91 -6.26
N GLU A 81 -16.44 -18.96 -5.48
CA GLU A 81 -16.12 -18.84 -4.07
C GLU A 81 -14.84 -18.01 -3.85
N LEU A 82 -13.77 -18.29 -4.60
CA LEU A 82 -12.53 -17.52 -4.54
C LEU A 82 -12.81 -16.02 -4.78
N LYS A 83 -13.51 -15.68 -5.86
CA LYS A 83 -13.83 -14.29 -6.21
C LYS A 83 -14.70 -13.61 -5.16
N SER A 84 -15.61 -14.34 -4.53
CA SER A 84 -16.47 -13.79 -3.48
C SER A 84 -15.69 -13.39 -2.21
N LYS A 85 -14.55 -14.04 -1.96
CA LYS A 85 -13.74 -13.85 -0.73
C LYS A 85 -12.44 -13.09 -0.96
N ALA A 86 -11.94 -13.02 -2.20
CA ALA A 86 -10.69 -12.35 -2.53
C ALA A 86 -10.78 -10.83 -2.32
N ILE A 87 -9.75 -10.27 -1.69
CA ILE A 87 -9.73 -8.84 -1.33
C ILE A 87 -8.46 -8.12 -1.80
N ALA A 88 -7.35 -8.84 -1.96
CA ALA A 88 -6.06 -8.28 -2.34
C ALA A 88 -5.15 -9.31 -3.01
N VAL A 89 -4.11 -8.82 -3.69
CA VAL A 89 -3.00 -9.62 -4.23
C VAL A 89 -1.68 -9.12 -3.67
N ILE A 90 -0.81 -10.02 -3.24
CA ILE A 90 0.52 -9.69 -2.74
C ILE A 90 1.42 -9.26 -3.91
N PHE A 91 1.98 -8.06 -3.84
CA PHE A 91 2.98 -7.58 -4.81
C PHE A 91 4.39 -7.51 -4.22
N ARG A 92 4.51 -7.51 -2.88
CA ARG A 92 5.78 -7.58 -2.16
C ARG A 92 5.70 -8.68 -1.13
N ALA A 93 6.52 -9.71 -1.30
CA ALA A 93 6.68 -10.78 -0.31
C ALA A 93 7.22 -10.24 1.01
N ASP A 94 6.91 -10.91 2.11
CA ASP A 94 7.55 -10.64 3.38
C ASP A 94 9.02 -11.10 3.37
N THR A 95 9.83 -10.39 4.13
CA THR A 95 11.24 -10.72 4.39
C THR A 95 11.46 -10.71 5.89
N ALA A 96 12.62 -11.19 6.35
CA ALA A 96 12.99 -11.14 7.77
C ALA A 96 12.88 -9.73 8.39
N SER A 97 13.01 -8.67 7.58
CA SER A 97 12.99 -7.27 8.04
C SER A 97 11.79 -6.45 7.55
N LYS A 98 10.98 -6.97 6.63
CA LYS A 98 9.89 -6.20 6.00
C LYS A 98 8.63 -7.05 5.89
N LYS A 99 7.49 -6.46 6.25
CA LYS A 99 6.19 -7.09 6.06
C LYS A 99 5.83 -7.15 4.57
N ALA A 100 5.00 -8.14 4.22
CA ALA A 100 4.40 -8.22 2.90
C ALA A 100 3.47 -7.02 2.65
N LEU A 101 3.36 -6.61 1.39
CA LEU A 101 2.37 -5.63 0.95
C LEU A 101 1.44 -6.25 -0.10
N GLY A 102 0.17 -5.87 0.00
CA GLY A 102 -0.86 -6.23 -0.95
C GLY A 102 -1.52 -5.01 -1.58
N VAL A 103 -2.00 -5.18 -2.81
CA VAL A 103 -2.88 -4.22 -3.49
C VAL A 103 -4.31 -4.75 -3.46
N GLY A 104 -5.24 -3.88 -3.10
CA GLY A 104 -6.66 -4.21 -3.06
C GLY A 104 -7.26 -4.38 -4.46
N LEU A 105 -8.19 -5.34 -4.60
CA LEU A 105 -8.87 -5.66 -5.86
C LEU A 105 -9.95 -4.66 -6.28
N LYS A 106 -10.42 -3.82 -5.36
CA LYS A 106 -11.42 -2.81 -5.63
C LYS A 106 -10.72 -1.49 -5.95
N HIS A 107 -10.97 -0.99 -7.15
CA HIS A 107 -10.38 0.25 -7.64
C HIS A 107 -11.48 1.28 -7.92
N ASP A 108 -11.16 2.55 -7.66
CA ASP A 108 -11.90 3.64 -8.30
C ASP A 108 -11.39 3.81 -9.74
N ARG A 109 -12.26 3.48 -10.70
CA ARG A 109 -11.94 3.52 -12.14
C ARG A 109 -11.97 4.92 -12.74
N ASN A 110 -12.54 5.88 -12.03
CA ASN A 110 -12.59 7.28 -12.47
C ASN A 110 -11.35 8.05 -12.00
N GLY A 111 -10.59 7.47 -11.06
CA GLY A 111 -9.41 8.09 -10.48
C GLY A 111 -9.81 9.08 -9.39
N LEU A 112 -8.98 9.14 -8.35
CA LEU A 112 -9.19 10.06 -7.23
C LEU A 112 -7.97 10.95 -7.09
N ALA A 113 -8.22 12.24 -6.88
CA ALA A 113 -7.15 13.17 -6.56
C ALA A 113 -6.57 12.86 -5.17
N TRP A 114 -5.26 12.99 -5.01
CA TRP A 114 -4.66 12.88 -3.67
C TRP A 114 -5.17 14.01 -2.75
N CYS A 115 -5.37 15.20 -3.30
CA CYS A 115 -6.18 16.29 -2.71
C CYS A 115 -6.79 17.19 -3.81
N ILE A 116 -7.84 17.93 -3.47
CA ILE A 116 -8.50 18.91 -4.36
C ILE A 116 -8.02 20.34 -4.13
N ILE A 117 -8.41 21.28 -5.01
CA ILE A 117 -8.00 22.70 -4.94
C ILE A 117 -8.38 23.42 -3.64
N ASP A 118 -9.47 23.00 -3.01
CA ASP A 118 -9.98 23.58 -1.76
C ASP A 118 -9.30 23.01 -0.50
N ALA A 119 -8.38 22.06 -0.66
CA ALA A 119 -7.60 21.53 0.45
C ALA A 119 -6.43 22.47 0.80
N ASN A 120 -6.16 22.67 2.09
CA ASN A 120 -5.08 23.53 2.58
C ASN A 120 -3.69 23.04 2.12
N ALA A 121 -3.56 21.75 1.82
CA ALA A 121 -2.34 21.12 1.30
C ALA A 121 -2.13 21.29 -0.22
N PHE A 122 -3.15 21.69 -1.00
CA PHE A 122 -3.17 21.57 -2.47
C PHE A 122 -1.96 22.16 -3.18
N ASN A 123 -1.49 23.33 -2.74
CA ASN A 123 -0.38 24.05 -3.36
C ASN A 123 0.88 24.10 -2.47
N LYS A 124 0.99 23.17 -1.52
CA LYS A 124 2.07 23.17 -0.53
C LYS A 124 3.18 22.21 -0.93
N ASN A 125 4.42 22.62 -0.66
CA ASN A 125 5.58 21.76 -0.77
C ASN A 125 5.75 21.00 0.55
N ILE A 126 5.24 19.77 0.61
CA ILE A 126 5.29 18.91 1.80
C ILE A 126 6.43 17.91 1.60
N GLU A 127 7.63 18.24 2.07
CA GLU A 127 8.84 17.46 1.80
C GLU A 127 8.80 16.06 2.42
N THR A 128 8.06 15.88 3.51
CA THR A 128 7.97 14.62 4.26
C THR A 128 7.24 13.51 3.52
N ILE A 129 6.40 13.84 2.55
CA ILE A 129 5.65 12.87 1.72
C ILE A 129 6.22 12.77 0.29
N GLN A 130 7.33 13.46 0.03
CA GLN A 130 7.98 13.39 -1.27
C GLN A 130 8.80 12.12 -1.35
N CYS A 131 8.68 11.44 -2.50
CA CYS A 131 9.43 10.25 -2.83
C CYS A 131 10.32 10.51 -4.06
N PRO A 132 11.42 11.31 -3.93
CA PRO A 132 12.33 11.53 -5.04
C PRO A 132 12.90 10.22 -5.57
N ALA A 133 12.88 10.09 -6.90
CA ALA A 133 13.46 8.97 -7.62
C ALA A 133 14.77 9.39 -8.31
N SER A 134 15.73 8.47 -8.38
CA SER A 134 17.00 8.63 -9.09
C SER A 134 17.42 7.33 -9.77
N GLY A 135 18.29 7.41 -10.78
CA GLY A 135 18.73 6.26 -11.56
C GLY A 135 17.98 6.08 -12.88
N ASP A 136 18.14 4.90 -13.47
CA ASP A 136 17.60 4.59 -14.80
C ASP A 136 16.22 3.93 -14.73
N ALA A 137 15.46 4.04 -15.82
CA ALA A 137 14.17 3.37 -15.94
C ALA A 137 14.31 1.86 -15.70
N GLY A 138 13.51 1.32 -14.78
CA GLY A 138 13.59 -0.08 -14.36
C GLY A 138 14.55 -0.36 -13.20
N ASN A 139 15.40 0.60 -12.82
CA ASN A 139 16.32 0.51 -11.68
C ASN A 139 16.35 1.82 -10.87
N LEU A 140 15.15 2.32 -10.56
CA LEU A 140 15.01 3.55 -9.78
C LEU A 140 15.28 3.29 -8.29
N THR A 141 16.03 4.20 -7.68
CA THR A 141 16.18 4.30 -6.23
C THR A 141 15.34 5.45 -5.72
N PHE A 142 14.57 5.20 -4.66
CA PHE A 142 13.70 6.16 -4.02
C PHE A 142 14.26 6.55 -2.64
N THR A 143 14.05 7.80 -2.25
CA THR A 143 14.55 8.36 -0.98
C THR A 143 13.46 9.15 -0.27
N VAL A 144 13.72 9.53 0.99
CA VAL A 144 12.83 10.30 1.87
C VAL A 144 11.61 9.48 2.30
N ASP A 145 10.54 9.46 1.50
CA ASP A 145 9.33 8.71 1.81
C ASP A 145 9.20 7.48 0.90
N THR A 146 9.30 6.28 1.49
CA THR A 146 9.13 5.00 0.78
C THR A 146 8.02 4.14 1.39
N ASP A 147 7.23 4.71 2.30
CA ASP A 147 6.18 4.04 3.05
C ASP A 147 4.98 4.99 3.17
N GLY A 148 3.94 4.76 2.38
CA GLY A 148 2.84 5.72 2.30
C GLY A 148 1.87 5.66 3.47
N SER A 149 2.11 4.77 4.44
CA SER A 149 1.13 4.44 5.47
C SER A 149 0.83 5.59 6.43
N ASP A 150 1.72 6.58 6.54
CA ASP A 150 1.55 7.77 7.38
C ASP A 150 1.40 9.07 6.58
N ASN A 151 1.25 9.00 5.24
CA ASN A 151 1.30 10.19 4.40
C ASN A 151 0.18 11.20 4.68
N LEU A 152 -1.01 10.75 5.10
CA LEU A 152 -2.08 11.68 5.50
C LEU A 152 -1.74 12.37 6.83
N GLU A 153 -1.18 11.64 7.78
CA GLU A 153 -0.70 12.14 9.07
C GLU A 153 0.45 13.14 8.90
N GLN A 154 1.37 12.89 7.96
CA GLN A 154 2.45 13.80 7.59
C GLN A 154 1.91 15.13 7.01
N ILE A 155 0.85 15.07 6.20
CA ILE A 155 0.15 16.28 5.71
C ILE A 155 -0.43 17.05 6.89
N ALA A 156 -1.14 16.37 7.80
CA ALA A 156 -1.74 16.99 8.99
C ALA A 156 -0.69 17.70 9.86
N SER A 157 0.46 17.03 10.07
CA SER A 157 1.60 17.56 10.83
C SER A 157 2.20 18.80 10.16
N PHE A 158 2.37 18.76 8.84
CA PHE A 158 2.83 19.89 8.05
C PHE A 158 1.88 21.09 8.19
N LEU A 159 0.57 20.89 8.02
CA LEU A 159 -0.43 21.97 8.12
C LEU A 159 -0.36 22.65 9.49
N THR A 160 -0.33 21.85 10.55
CA THR A 160 -0.23 22.33 11.94
C THR A 160 1.03 23.16 12.15
N THR A 161 2.18 22.66 11.68
CA THR A 161 3.48 23.33 11.83
C THR A 161 3.57 24.61 10.99
N ALA A 162 2.91 24.65 9.84
CA ALA A 162 2.80 25.82 8.97
C ALA A 162 1.77 26.86 9.46
N GLY A 163 1.09 26.61 10.59
CA GLY A 163 0.05 27.49 11.13
C GLY A 163 -1.25 27.50 10.30
N LEU A 164 -1.48 26.46 9.51
CA LEU A 164 -2.69 26.26 8.73
C LEU A 164 -3.67 25.36 9.51
N ALA A 165 -4.97 25.53 9.27
CA ALA A 165 -5.96 24.63 9.83
C ALA A 165 -5.76 23.22 9.24
N ASP A 166 -5.72 22.21 10.11
CA ASP A 166 -5.75 20.81 9.67
C ASP A 166 -7.13 20.48 9.11
N ASP A 167 -7.20 20.24 7.80
CA ASP A 167 -8.40 19.83 7.09
C ASP A 167 -8.32 18.37 6.59
N THR A 168 -7.30 17.63 7.03
CA THR A 168 -7.17 16.17 6.78
C THR A 168 -8.12 15.34 7.65
N THR A 169 -8.79 15.99 8.60
CA THR A 169 -9.79 15.43 9.50
C THR A 169 -11.06 16.29 9.50
N GLY A 170 -12.16 15.76 10.03
CA GLY A 170 -13.46 16.46 10.10
C GLY A 170 -14.42 16.11 8.96
N THR A 171 -15.50 16.90 8.84
CA THR A 171 -16.69 16.56 8.03
C THR A 171 -16.46 16.56 6.53
N ASP A 172 -15.56 17.39 6.01
CA ASP A 172 -15.31 17.50 4.56
C ASP A 172 -13.97 16.86 4.14
N ALA A 173 -13.29 16.16 5.04
CA ALA A 173 -11.94 15.65 4.78
C ALA A 173 -11.92 14.59 3.66
N ASP A 174 -12.98 13.81 3.52
CA ASP A 174 -13.14 12.83 2.43
C ASP A 174 -13.27 13.49 1.06
N THR A 175 -13.90 14.65 0.99
CA THR A 175 -14.05 15.44 -0.22
C THR A 175 -12.74 16.15 -0.55
N ARG A 176 -12.01 16.62 0.49
CA ARG A 176 -10.73 17.31 0.31
C ARG A 176 -9.57 16.40 -0.05
N TYR A 177 -9.56 15.18 0.49
CA TYR A 177 -8.50 14.17 0.33
C TYR A 177 -9.05 12.82 -0.16
N PRO A 178 -9.68 12.76 -1.35
CA PRO A 178 -10.51 11.63 -1.74
C PRO A 178 -9.74 10.33 -1.92
N ALA A 179 -8.51 10.35 -2.45
CA ALA A 179 -7.73 9.12 -2.58
C ALA A 179 -7.30 8.54 -1.22
N PHE A 180 -6.93 9.38 -0.25
CA PHE A 180 -6.59 8.92 1.10
C PHE A 180 -7.81 8.35 1.81
N TYR A 181 -8.97 9.00 1.69
CA TYR A 181 -10.20 8.54 2.33
C TYR A 181 -10.80 7.32 1.65
N PHE A 182 -10.61 7.14 0.35
CA PHE A 182 -10.92 5.89 -0.34
C PHE A 182 -10.12 4.73 0.25
N ALA A 183 -8.80 4.92 0.43
CA ALA A 183 -7.95 3.89 1.01
C ALA A 183 -8.28 3.65 2.50
N LYS A 184 -8.38 4.70 3.31
CA LYS A 184 -8.70 4.59 4.74
C LYS A 184 -10.06 3.92 5.00
N ASN A 185 -11.04 4.17 4.12
CA ASN A 185 -12.37 3.57 4.18
C ASN A 185 -12.52 2.38 3.23
N TYR A 186 -11.43 1.68 2.92
CA TYR A 186 -11.51 0.56 1.99
C TYR A 186 -12.49 -0.53 2.45
N LYS A 187 -12.69 -0.71 3.77
CA LYS A 187 -13.70 -1.61 4.34
C LYS A 187 -15.13 -1.35 3.88
N THR A 188 -15.50 -0.09 3.66
CA THR A 188 -16.84 0.25 3.16
C THR A 188 -16.89 0.20 1.63
N THR A 189 -15.74 0.34 0.98
CA THR A 189 -15.58 0.34 -0.47
C THR A 189 -15.57 -1.08 -1.04
N ALA A 190 -14.90 -2.01 -0.35
CA ALA A 190 -14.86 -3.44 -0.66
C ALA A 190 -15.99 -4.16 0.08
N THR A 191 -17.01 -4.60 -0.64
CA THR A 191 -18.23 -5.19 -0.07
C THR A 191 -18.02 -6.53 0.63
N ASN A 192 -16.87 -7.16 0.43
CA ASN A 192 -16.51 -8.47 0.97
C ASN A 192 -15.35 -8.41 1.98
N LEU A 193 -14.98 -7.21 2.46
CA LEU A 193 -13.90 -7.07 3.44
C LEU A 193 -14.31 -7.68 4.78
N GLY A 194 -13.60 -8.71 5.22
CA GLY A 194 -13.83 -9.38 6.50
C GLY A 194 -12.98 -8.77 7.62
N ALA A 195 -13.24 -9.23 8.86
CA ALA A 195 -12.64 -8.66 10.07
C ALA A 195 -11.10 -8.66 10.10
N ALA A 196 -10.47 -9.64 9.42
CA ALA A 196 -9.01 -9.81 9.41
C ALA A 196 -8.26 -8.63 8.78
N TYR A 197 -8.91 -7.87 7.90
CA TYR A 197 -8.29 -6.78 7.13
C TYR A 197 -9.09 -5.48 7.21
N GLU A 198 -9.79 -5.23 8.32
CA GLU A 198 -10.59 -4.00 8.48
C GLU A 198 -9.77 -2.70 8.50
N ASN A 199 -8.50 -2.78 8.87
CA ASN A 199 -7.60 -1.63 9.05
C ASN A 199 -6.40 -1.73 8.10
N GLY A 200 -5.45 -0.78 8.20
CA GLY A 200 -4.13 -0.81 7.54
C GLY A 200 -4.11 -0.51 6.03
N TRP A 201 -5.23 -0.01 5.50
CA TRP A 201 -5.34 0.44 4.11
C TRP A 201 -4.92 1.90 3.97
N TYR A 202 -4.09 2.20 2.98
CA TYR A 202 -3.51 3.52 2.73
C TYR A 202 -3.24 3.76 1.25
N LEU A 203 -2.95 5.02 0.93
CA LEU A 203 -2.52 5.45 -0.40
C LEU A 203 -1.00 5.31 -0.48
N PRO A 204 -0.44 4.62 -1.48
CA PRO A 204 0.96 4.22 -1.46
C PRO A 204 1.85 5.39 -1.91
N THR A 205 3.14 5.25 -1.64
CA THR A 205 4.17 6.08 -2.29
C THR A 205 4.40 5.69 -3.74
N VAL A 206 5.13 6.56 -4.46
CA VAL A 206 5.67 6.22 -5.79
C VAL A 206 6.62 5.02 -5.72
N ALA A 207 7.37 4.84 -4.62
CA ALA A 207 8.25 3.68 -4.43
C ALA A 207 7.46 2.36 -4.37
N GLU A 208 6.36 2.32 -3.62
CA GLU A 208 5.51 1.14 -3.51
C GLU A 208 4.75 0.86 -4.82
N LEU A 209 4.34 1.90 -5.53
CA LEU A 209 3.79 1.76 -6.89
C LEU A 209 4.82 1.20 -7.88
N PHE A 210 6.08 1.59 -7.74
CA PHE A 210 7.16 1.04 -8.55
C PHE A 210 7.44 -0.43 -8.21
N ASP A 211 7.31 -0.83 -6.93
CA ASP A 211 7.36 -2.23 -6.51
C ASP A 211 6.30 -3.07 -7.25
N ILE A 212 5.08 -2.55 -7.41
CA ILE A 212 4.02 -3.21 -8.19
C ILE A 212 4.38 -3.27 -9.67
N TRP A 213 4.83 -2.16 -10.26
CA TRP A 213 5.17 -2.13 -11.68
C TRP A 213 6.19 -3.21 -12.08
N LYS A 214 7.15 -3.52 -11.20
CA LYS A 214 8.13 -4.61 -11.40
C LYS A 214 7.48 -5.99 -11.50
N VAL A 215 6.37 -6.21 -10.80
CA VAL A 215 5.66 -7.50 -10.74
C VAL A 215 4.26 -7.47 -11.35
N LYS A 216 3.91 -6.40 -12.08
CA LYS A 216 2.55 -6.15 -12.58
C LYS A 216 1.97 -7.31 -13.37
N ALA A 217 2.80 -8.01 -14.15
CA ALA A 217 2.32 -9.15 -14.95
C ALA A 217 1.74 -10.27 -14.05
N THR A 218 2.36 -10.53 -12.91
CA THR A 218 1.87 -11.51 -11.93
C THR A 218 0.64 -10.98 -11.20
N VAL A 219 0.67 -9.71 -10.78
CA VAL A 219 -0.43 -9.09 -10.04
C VAL A 219 -1.69 -8.97 -10.90
N ASP A 220 -1.56 -8.47 -12.13
CA ASP A 220 -2.64 -8.32 -13.11
C ASP A 220 -3.25 -9.68 -13.46
N ALA A 221 -2.44 -10.74 -13.54
CA ALA A 221 -2.93 -12.07 -13.85
C ALA A 221 -3.69 -12.72 -12.67
N ALA A 222 -3.43 -12.27 -11.43
CA ALA A 222 -4.04 -12.74 -10.20
C ALA A 222 -5.21 -11.88 -9.69
N SER A 223 -5.42 -10.69 -10.29
CA SER A 223 -6.47 -9.72 -9.93
C SER A 223 -7.72 -9.85 -10.79
#